data_AF-A0A838MUG9-F1
#
_entry.id   AF-A0A838MUG9-F1
#
_cell.length_a   1.000
_cell.length_b   1.000
_cell.length_c   1.000
_cell.angle_alpha   90.00
_cell.angle_beta   90.00
_cell.angle_gamma   90.00
#
_symmetry.space_group_name_H-M   'P 1'
#
loop_
_entity.id
_entity.type
_entity.pdbx_description
1 polymer ?
#
loop_
_entity_poly.entity_id
_entity_poly.type
_entity_poly.pdbx_seq_one_letter_code
_entity_poly.pdbx_strand_id
1 'polypeptide(L)'
;MMKKCPTCGQTYQNDPTLCPADGTVLVKLGDYLIGQTLAGKYRIEERINEGGMGAVYRATHVLMEKTVAIKVLHPSLAADEKIVARFTREARAASRI
;
A
#
# COMPACT_ATOMS: atom_id res chain seq x y z
N MET A 1 -1.33 -3.74 -19.23
CA MET A 1 -0.71 -3.67 -17.88
C MET A 1 -1.77 -4.06 -16.85
N MET A 2 -1.48 -4.84 -15.80
CA MET A 2 -2.50 -5.20 -14.80
C MET A 2 -2.81 -3.98 -13.90
N LYS A 3 -4.10 -3.65 -13.76
CA LYS A 3 -4.58 -2.58 -12.90
C LYS A 3 -5.54 -3.12 -11.84
N LYS A 4 -5.59 -2.49 -10.68
CA LYS A 4 -6.48 -2.87 -9.57
C LYS A 4 -7.39 -1.69 -9.20
N CYS A 5 -8.65 -1.96 -8.89
CA CYS A 5 -9.52 -0.95 -8.31
C CYS A 5 -9.16 -0.77 -6.82
N PRO A 6 -8.85 0.45 -6.35
CA PRO A 6 -8.57 0.69 -4.94
C PRO A 6 -9.82 0.59 -4.04
N THR A 7 -11.02 0.73 -4.62
CA THR A 7 -12.30 0.70 -3.91
C THR A 7 -12.84 -0.73 -3.75
N CYS A 8 -13.06 -1.46 -4.85
CA CYS A 8 -13.63 -2.81 -4.79
C CYS A 8 -12.59 -3.94 -4.79
N GLY A 9 -11.32 -3.65 -5.09
CA GLY A 9 -10.23 -4.63 -5.07
C GLY A 9 -10.15 -5.56 -6.29
N GLN A 10 -11.03 -5.45 -7.29
CA GLN A 10 -10.93 -6.24 -8.52
C GLN A 10 -9.68 -5.88 -9.35
N THR A 11 -9.16 -6.87 -10.07
CA THR A 11 -7.99 -6.71 -10.95
C THR A 11 -8.39 -6.89 -12.41
N TYR A 12 -7.91 -6.01 -13.28
CA TYR A 12 -8.23 -5.97 -14.71
C TYR A 12 -6.94 -6.08 -15.53
N GLN A 13 -6.96 -6.91 -16.58
CA GLN A 13 -5.82 -7.11 -17.48
C GLN A 13 -5.81 -6.11 -18.68
N ASN A 14 -6.98 -5.59 -19.08
CA ASN A 14 -7.18 -4.87 -20.36
C ASN A 14 -7.06 -3.34 -20.29
N ASP A 15 -6.29 -2.81 -19.33
CA ASP A 15 -6.03 -1.37 -19.20
C ASP A 15 -7.24 -0.40 -19.11
N PRO A 16 -8.46 -0.79 -18.63
CA PRO A 16 -9.49 0.23 -18.41
C PRO A 16 -8.98 1.32 -17.47
N THR A 17 -9.37 2.57 -17.72
CA THR A 17 -9.00 3.71 -16.87
C THR A 17 -9.90 3.79 -15.63
N LEU A 18 -11.13 3.28 -15.73
CA LEU A 18 -12.13 3.27 -14.67
C LEU A 18 -12.61 1.83 -14.38
N CYS A 19 -12.97 1.56 -13.14
CA CYS A 19 -13.55 0.30 -12.74
C CYS A 19 -14.97 0.17 -13.32
N PRO A 20 -15.28 -0.90 -14.08
CA PRO A 20 -16.62 -1.10 -14.63
C PRO A 20 -17.72 -1.28 -13.58
N ALA A 21 -17.36 -1.65 -12.34
CA ALA A 21 -18.32 -1.91 -11.27
C ALA A 21 -18.70 -0.65 -10.48
N ASP A 22 -17.76 0.28 -10.29
CA ASP A 22 -17.94 1.42 -9.37
C ASP A 22 -17.49 2.78 -9.95
N GLY A 23 -16.90 2.81 -11.15
CA GLY A 23 -16.42 4.03 -11.80
C GLY A 23 -15.12 4.61 -11.24
N THR A 24 -14.48 3.98 -10.24
CA THR A 24 -13.22 4.46 -9.65
C THR A 24 -12.06 4.36 -10.65
N VAL A 25 -11.15 5.33 -10.63
CA VAL A 25 -9.91 5.26 -11.44
C VAL A 25 -9.08 4.03 -11.04
N LEU A 26 -8.74 3.21 -12.03
CA LEU A 26 -7.92 2.02 -11.86
C LEU A 26 -6.44 2.40 -11.79
N VAL A 27 -5.76 1.86 -10.79
CA VAL A 27 -4.33 2.12 -10.55
C VAL A 27 -3.49 0.94 -11.01
N LYS A 28 -2.20 1.16 -11.26
CA LYS A 28 -1.26 0.05 -11.48
C LYS A 28 -1.29 -0.91 -10.29
N LEU A 29 -1.20 -2.20 -10.59
CA LEU A 29 -1.01 -3.23 -9.57
C LEU A 29 0.27 -2.90 -8.78
N GLY A 30 0.12 -2.58 -7.50
CA GLY A 30 1.22 -2.11 -6.63
C GLY A 30 1.15 -0.64 -6.20
N ASP A 31 0.28 0.18 -6.80
CA ASP A 31 0.10 1.61 -6.44
C ASP A 31 -1.28 1.89 -5.81
N TYR A 32 -2.05 0.84 -5.52
CA TYR A 32 -3.46 0.96 -5.10
C TYR A 32 -3.69 1.69 -3.78
N LEU A 33 -2.65 1.86 -2.99
CA LEU A 33 -2.73 2.59 -1.73
C LEU A 33 -2.59 4.09 -1.91
N ILE A 34 -2.04 4.57 -3.02
CA ILE A 34 -1.82 6.01 -3.25
C ILE A 34 -3.16 6.75 -3.25
N GLY A 35 -3.24 7.85 -2.48
CA GLY A 35 -4.46 8.62 -2.26
C GLY A 35 -5.35 8.09 -1.13
N GLN A 36 -5.15 6.86 -0.66
CA GLN A 36 -5.92 6.32 0.47
C GLN A 36 -5.41 6.85 1.81
N THR A 37 -6.29 6.87 2.82
CA THR A 37 -5.91 7.16 4.21
C THR A 37 -5.97 5.88 5.04
N LEU A 38 -4.80 5.35 5.41
CA LEU A 38 -4.69 4.13 6.22
C LEU A 38 -4.95 4.42 7.70
N ALA A 39 -5.73 3.55 8.33
CA ALA A 39 -6.12 3.65 9.75
C ALA A 39 -6.71 5.01 10.15
N GLY A 40 -7.27 5.77 9.18
CA GLY A 40 -7.78 7.12 9.39
C GLY A 40 -6.71 8.18 9.73
N LYS A 41 -5.42 7.83 9.64
CA LYS A 41 -4.32 8.68 10.13
C LYS A 41 -3.25 8.97 9.09
N TYR A 42 -3.05 8.08 8.12
CA TYR A 42 -1.92 8.15 7.22
C TYR A 42 -2.36 8.25 5.77
N ARG A 43 -2.33 9.46 5.21
CA ARG A 43 -2.63 9.67 3.79
C ARG A 43 -1.42 9.27 2.95
N ILE A 44 -1.55 8.25 2.13
CA ILE A 44 -0.49 7.76 1.24
C ILE A 44 -0.37 8.69 0.04
N GLU A 45 0.85 9.16 -0.24
CA GLU A 45 1.12 10.14 -1.31
C GLU A 45 1.76 9.51 -2.53
N GLU A 46 2.79 8.69 -2.33
CA GLU A 46 3.49 8.02 -3.42
C GLU A 46 4.25 6.79 -2.92
N ARG A 47 4.56 5.89 -3.84
CA ARG A 47 5.46 4.77 -3.59
C ARG A 47 6.90 5.22 -3.79
N ILE A 48 7.74 5.05 -2.77
CA ILE A 48 9.14 5.47 -2.78
C ILE A 48 10.11 4.31 -2.96
N ASN A 49 9.69 3.08 -2.66
CA ASN A 49 10.50 1.88 -2.88
C ASN A 49 9.62 0.63 -3.05
N GLU A 50 10.14 -0.37 -3.74
CA GLU A 50 9.54 -1.70 -3.86
C GLU A 50 10.65 -2.75 -3.79
N GLY A 51 10.45 -3.78 -2.98
CA GLY A 51 11.34 -4.93 -2.86
C GLY A 51 10.57 -6.24 -2.71
N GLY A 52 11.31 -7.33 -2.53
CA GLY A 52 10.72 -8.68 -2.51
C GLY A 52 9.66 -8.91 -1.43
N MET A 53 9.75 -8.22 -0.29
CA MET A 53 8.83 -8.39 0.84
C MET A 53 7.60 -7.47 0.78
N GLY A 54 7.67 -6.39 0.01
CA GLY A 54 6.64 -5.35 0.02
C GLY A 54 7.09 -4.05 -0.60
N ALA A 55 6.25 -3.02 -0.44
CA ALA A 55 6.52 -1.67 -0.92
C ALA A 55 6.61 -0.68 0.24
N VAL A 56 7.38 0.40 0.05
CA VAL A 56 7.47 1.53 0.97
C VAL A 56 6.84 2.74 0.31
N TYR A 57 5.99 3.43 1.05
CA TYR A 57 5.30 4.63 0.61
C TYR A 57 5.69 5.84 1.46
N ARG A 58 5.73 7.01 0.83
CA ARG A 58 5.66 8.28 1.55
C ARG A 58 4.20 8.54 1.90
N ALA A 59 3.96 8.98 3.12
CA ALA A 59 2.65 9.33 3.61
C ALA A 59 2.71 10.55 4.54
N THR A 60 1.59 11.24 4.71
CA THR A 60 1.42 12.26 5.74
C THR A 60 0.60 11.68 6.90
N HIS A 61 1.09 11.80 8.13
CA HIS A 61 0.25 11.63 9.31
C HIS A 61 -0.67 12.86 9.44
N VAL A 62 -1.95 12.73 9.10
CA VAL A 62 -2.86 13.87 8.86
C VAL A 62 -3.07 14.77 10.08
N LEU A 63 -3.09 14.21 11.30
CA LEU A 63 -3.27 15.01 12.53
C LEU A 63 -2.00 15.71 13.01
N MET A 64 -0.83 15.21 12.61
CA MET A 64 0.47 15.73 13.06
C MET A 64 1.18 16.49 11.95
N GLU A 65 0.60 16.50 10.75
CA GLU A 65 1.16 17.03 9.51
C GLU A 65 2.60 16.59 9.24
N LYS A 66 2.96 15.39 9.72
CA LYS A 66 4.32 14.86 9.64
C LYS A 66 4.45 13.88 8.49
N THR A 67 5.47 14.06 7.65
CA THR A 67 5.85 13.08 6.63
C THR A 67 6.42 11.83 7.29
N VAL A 68 5.92 10.66 6.89
CA VAL A 68 6.33 9.35 7.40
C VAL A 68 6.52 8.35 6.24
N ALA A 69 7.30 7.31 6.49
CA ALA A 69 7.42 6.17 5.60
C ALA A 69 6.55 5.02 6.11
N ILE A 70 5.77 4.39 5.22
CA ILE A 70 4.93 3.24 5.53
C ILE A 70 5.34 2.07 4.65
N LYS A 71 5.84 1.00 5.27
CA LYS A 71 6.13 -0.27 4.60
C LYS A 71 4.89 -1.16 4.65
N VAL A 72 4.48 -1.70 3.50
CA VAL A 72 3.32 -2.59 3.37
C VAL A 72 3.77 -3.90 2.74
N LEU A 73 3.39 -5.02 3.36
CA LEU A 73 3.67 -6.37 2.84
C LEU A 73 2.88 -6.65 1.57
N HIS A 74 3.48 -7.40 0.65
CA HIS A 74 2.72 -7.95 -0.49
C HIS A 74 1.64 -8.92 0.01
N PRO A 75 0.41 -8.88 -0.54
CA PRO A 75 -0.68 -9.76 -0.09
C PRO A 75 -0.34 -11.25 -0.17
N SER A 76 0.46 -11.66 -1.16
CA SER A 76 0.93 -13.04 -1.32
C SER A 76 1.82 -13.52 -0.16
N LEU A 77 2.45 -12.60 0.57
CA LEU A 77 3.34 -12.90 1.70
C LEU A 77 2.66 -12.70 3.06
N ALA A 78 1.48 -12.08 3.09
CA ALA A 78 0.76 -11.80 4.32
C ALA A 78 0.23 -13.05 5.03
N ALA A 79 0.10 -14.18 4.31
CA ALA A 79 -0.32 -15.46 4.86
C ALA A 79 0.85 -16.29 5.46
N ASP A 80 2.11 -15.91 5.22
CA ASP A 80 3.27 -16.60 5.79
C ASP A 80 3.63 -16.00 7.15
N GLU A 81 3.32 -16.73 8.22
CA GLU A 81 3.57 -16.31 9.60
C GLU A 81 5.05 -15.99 9.88
N LYS A 82 6.01 -16.67 9.24
CA LYS A 82 7.43 -16.39 9.44
C LYS A 82 7.80 -15.03 8.84
N ILE A 83 7.24 -14.69 7.68
CA ILE A 83 7.44 -13.39 7.05
C ILE A 83 6.79 -12.29 7.88
N VAL A 84 5.55 -12.49 8.36
CA VAL A 84 4.85 -11.53 9.22
C VAL A 84 5.61 -11.32 10.54
N ALA A 85 6.14 -12.38 11.14
CA ALA A 85 6.96 -12.28 12.36
C ALA A 85 8.25 -11.48 12.11
N ARG A 86 8.94 -11.73 10.99
CA ARG A 86 10.12 -10.95 10.59
C ARG A 86 9.78 -9.49 10.36
N PHE A 87 8.68 -9.21 9.65
CA PHE A 87 8.20 -7.85 9.39
C PHE A 87 7.96 -7.07 10.70
N THR A 88 7.24 -7.71 11.62
CA THR A 88 6.91 -7.13 12.92
C THR A 88 8.15 -6.83 13.75
N ARG A 89 9.14 -7.74 13.72
CA ARG A 89 10.42 -7.54 14.40
C ARG A 89 11.22 -6.37 13.82
N GLU A 90 11.28 -6.25 12.50
CA GLU A 90 11.94 -5.11 11.82
C GLU A 90 11.25 -3.79 12.20
N ALA A 91 9.92 -3.73 12.19
CA ALA A 91 9.16 -2.54 12.58
C ALA A 91 9.41 -2.12 14.04
N ARG A 92 9.46 -3.09 14.97
CA ARG A 92 9.80 -2.84 16.37
C ARG A 92 11.22 -2.31 16.53
N ALA A 93 12.18 -2.87 15.79
CA ALA A 93 13.56 -2.40 15.83
C ALA A 93 13.68 -0.96 15.31
N ALA A 94 12.99 -0.64 14.22
CA ALA A 94 12.98 0.70 13.63
C ALA A 94 12.26 1.76 14.48
N SER A 95 11.43 1.36 15.45
CA SER A 95 10.72 2.29 16.35
C SER A 95 11.50 2.63 17.61
N ARG A 96 12.68 2.02 17.82
CA ARG A 96 13.52 2.21 19.03
C ARG A 96 14.66 3.20 18.83
N ILE A 97 14.68 3.90 17.70
CA ILE A 97 15.67 4.90 17.28
C ILE A 97 14.94 6.22 17.07
#